data_AF-A0A8C5RJ25-F1
#
_entry.id   AF-A0A8C5RJ25-F1
#
_cell.length_a   1.000
_cell.length_b   1.000
_cell.length_c   1.000
_cell.angle_alpha   90.00
_cell.angle_beta   90.00
_cell.angle_gamma   90.00
#
_symmetry.space_group_name_H-M   'P 1'
#
loop_
_entity.id
_entity.type
_entity.pdbx_description
1 polymer ?
#
loop_
_entity_poly.entity_id
_entity_poly.type
_entity_poly.pdbx_seq_one_letter_code
_entity_poly.pdbx_strand_id
1 'polypeptide(L)'
;AALMYTDTVQTFVMVGGAFILMGFAFNEIGGYQGLFDKYMEAIPKQTLSPIPALYNISSSCYLPREDSFHMIRDATTSDLPWPAVILGLSINSIWYWCSDQVIVQRCLAGKNLTHVKAGCILCGYLKLLPMFLMVMPGMMSRILYPDEVACIIPDKCKQICGTEVGCSNIAYPKLVVSLMPNGLRGLMLAVMLAALMSSLASIFNSSGTLFTMDIYKRLRPQAKERELLIVGRRLKKKRHNQPCTSHKR
;
A
#
# COMPACT_ATOMS: atom_id res chain seq x y z
N ALA A 1 -2.63 15.48 17.90
CA ALA A 1 -2.22 16.72 17.20
C ALA A 1 -0.91 16.52 16.44
N ALA A 2 0.24 16.33 17.11
CA ALA A 2 1.55 16.18 16.44
C ALA A 2 1.56 15.16 15.27
N LEU A 3 0.97 13.98 15.47
CA LEU A 3 0.89 12.94 14.45
C LEU A 3 0.07 13.36 13.20
N MET A 4 -0.96 14.20 13.35
CA MET A 4 -1.74 14.67 12.21
C MET A 4 -0.98 15.72 11.39
N TYR A 5 -0.18 16.56 12.05
CA TYR A 5 0.67 17.53 11.36
C TYR A 5 1.75 16.83 10.55
N THR A 6 2.40 15.80 11.12
CA THR A 6 3.39 15.00 10.39
C THR A 6 2.76 14.27 9.21
N ASP A 7 1.57 13.68 9.37
CA ASP A 7 0.82 13.04 8.27
C ASP A 7 0.50 14.02 7.14
N THR A 8 0.14 15.25 7.48
CA THR A 8 -0.21 16.29 6.50
C THR A 8 1.01 16.69 5.67
N VAL A 9 2.14 17.00 6.33
CA VAL A 9 3.40 17.34 5.63
C VAL A 9 3.85 16.18 4.75
N GLN A 10 3.83 14.96 5.29
CA GLN A 10 4.20 13.76 4.56
C GLN A 10 3.31 13.53 3.34
N THR A 11 2.01 13.83 3.42
CA THR A 11 1.08 13.73 2.29
C THR A 11 1.50 14.66 1.15
N PHE A 12 1.81 15.92 1.44
CA PHE A 12 2.25 16.86 0.40
C PHE A 12 3.56 16.43 -0.26
N VAL A 13 4.54 15.95 0.53
CA VAL A 13 5.82 15.49 -0.01
C VAL A 13 5.63 14.22 -0.84
N MET A 14 4.83 13.25 -0.39
CA MET A 14 4.53 12.02 -1.16
C MET A 14 3.81 12.33 -2.46
N VAL A 15 2.79 13.19 -2.43
CA VAL A 15 2.02 13.54 -3.63
C VAL A 15 2.91 14.27 -4.63
N GLY A 16 3.67 15.27 -4.18
CA GLY A 16 4.62 15.98 -5.05
C GLY A 16 5.68 15.04 -5.64
N GLY A 17 6.27 14.18 -4.82
CA GLY A 17 7.25 13.21 -5.28
C GLY A 17 6.67 12.15 -6.22
N ALA A 18 5.41 11.76 -6.04
CA ALA A 18 4.73 10.84 -6.95
C ALA A 18 4.45 11.48 -8.31
N PHE A 19 4.08 12.77 -8.37
CA PHE A 19 3.97 13.50 -9.63
C PHE A 19 5.31 13.58 -10.36
N ILE A 20 6.39 13.88 -9.63
CA ILE A 20 7.74 13.94 -10.22
C ILE A 20 8.15 12.55 -10.73
N LEU A 21 7.94 11.49 -9.94
CA LEU A 21 8.21 10.11 -10.37
C LEU A 21 7.46 9.73 -11.64
N MET A 22 6.17 10.05 -11.67
CA MET A 22 5.30 9.77 -12.81
C MET A 22 5.83 10.49 -14.07
N GLY A 23 6.27 11.74 -13.95
CA GLY A 23 6.90 12.49 -15.04
C GLY A 23 8.16 11.82 -15.57
N PHE A 24 9.09 11.42 -14.69
CA PHE A 24 10.29 10.68 -15.09
C PHE A 24 9.97 9.33 -15.71
N ALA A 25 9.04 8.57 -15.13
CA ALA A 25 8.63 7.28 -15.66
C ALA A 25 8.04 7.41 -17.08
N PHE A 26 7.16 8.39 -17.32
CA PHE A 26 6.62 8.65 -18.65
C PHE A 26 7.70 9.06 -19.65
N ASN A 27 8.70 9.84 -19.22
CA ASN A 27 9.81 10.23 -20.09
C ASN A 27 10.62 9.00 -20.55
N GLU A 28 10.90 8.05 -19.66
CA GLU A 28 11.64 6.82 -19.97
C GLU A 28 10.88 5.88 -20.91
N ILE A 29 9.56 5.73 -20.72
CA ILE A 29 8.77 4.81 -21.55
C ILE A 29 8.40 5.39 -22.92
N GLY A 30 8.58 6.69 -23.15
CA GLY A 30 8.20 7.37 -24.40
C GLY A 30 6.76 7.91 -24.39
N GLY A 31 6.25 8.28 -23.22
CA GLY A 31 4.93 8.89 -23.04
C GLY A 31 3.80 7.87 -22.90
N TYR A 32 2.56 8.35 -23.06
CA TYR A 32 1.37 7.54 -22.85
C TYR A 32 1.23 6.40 -23.86
N GLN A 33 1.54 6.63 -25.15
CA GLN A 33 1.49 5.57 -26.17
C GLN A 33 2.51 4.45 -25.88
N GLY A 34 3.73 4.83 -25.48
CA GLY A 34 4.76 3.87 -25.09
C GLY A 34 4.34 2.96 -23.92
N LEU A 35 3.40 3.39 -23.07
CA LEU A 35 2.82 2.52 -22.05
C LEU A 35 2.01 1.39 -22.68
N PHE A 36 1.14 1.68 -23.65
CA PHE A 36 0.29 0.66 -24.26
C PHE A 36 1.09 -0.30 -25.12
N ASP A 37 2.02 0.24 -25.92
CA ASP A 37 2.81 -0.55 -26.86
C ASP A 37 3.76 -1.49 -26.12
N LYS A 38 4.52 -0.95 -25.14
CA LYS A 38 5.57 -1.73 -24.45
C LYS A 38 5.05 -2.59 -23.31
N TYR A 39 3.85 -2.33 -22.78
CA TYR A 39 3.33 -3.11 -21.66
C TYR A 39 3.06 -4.57 -22.03
N MET A 40 2.55 -4.83 -23.23
CA MET A 40 2.31 -6.20 -23.69
C MET A 40 3.61 -6.96 -23.99
N GLU A 41 4.71 -6.24 -24.25
CA GLU A 41 6.04 -6.79 -24.47
C GLU A 41 6.83 -7.00 -23.17
N ALA A 42 6.30 -6.57 -22.01
CA ALA A 42 6.97 -6.59 -20.71
C ALA A 42 7.01 -8.01 -20.09
N ILE A 43 7.77 -8.89 -20.72
CA ILE A 43 7.94 -10.31 -20.36
C ILE A 43 9.33 -10.50 -19.72
N PRO A 44 9.45 -11.22 -18.59
CA PRO A 44 10.74 -11.55 -18.00
C PRO A 44 11.55 -12.48 -18.93
N LYS A 45 12.87 -12.30 -19.00
CA LYS A 45 13.76 -13.11 -19.85
C LYS A 45 13.82 -14.58 -19.40
N GLN A 46 13.62 -14.83 -18.12
CA GLN A 46 13.61 -16.18 -17.54
C GLN A 46 12.18 -16.62 -17.26
N THR A 47 11.63 -17.41 -18.19
CA THR A 47 10.27 -17.96 -18.11
C THR A 47 10.22 -19.42 -17.68
N LEU A 48 11.36 -20.13 -17.77
CA LEU A 48 11.48 -21.53 -17.43
C LEU A 48 12.17 -21.69 -16.06
N SER A 49 11.59 -22.54 -15.21
CA SER A 49 12.23 -22.95 -13.97
C SER A 49 13.51 -23.74 -14.29
N PRO A 50 14.64 -23.49 -13.60
CA PRO A 50 15.84 -24.33 -13.69
C PRO A 50 15.58 -25.79 -13.29
N ILE A 51 14.50 -26.05 -12.55
CA ILE A 51 14.04 -27.37 -12.12
C ILE A 51 12.59 -27.54 -12.60
N PRO A 52 12.35 -27.98 -13.84
CA PRO A 52 11.00 -28.13 -14.40
C PRO A 52 10.14 -29.16 -13.65
N ALA A 53 10.78 -30.13 -12.99
CA ALA A 53 10.12 -31.17 -12.21
C ALA A 53 9.50 -30.65 -10.89
N LEU A 54 9.95 -29.50 -10.38
CA LEU A 54 9.48 -28.93 -9.11
C LEU A 54 8.46 -27.79 -9.32
N TYR A 55 8.61 -27.01 -10.40
CA TYR A 55 7.75 -25.88 -10.71
C TYR A 55 7.31 -25.91 -12.18
N ASN A 56 6.03 -26.23 -12.41
CA ASN A 56 5.38 -26.11 -13.72
C ASN A 56 4.76 -24.72 -13.87
N ILE A 57 5.46 -23.82 -14.55
CA ILE A 57 5.04 -22.42 -14.72
C ILE A 57 4.19 -22.31 -15.99
N SER A 58 2.91 -21.95 -15.83
CA SER A 58 2.02 -21.68 -16.96
C SER A 58 2.37 -20.37 -17.66
N SER A 59 2.13 -20.30 -18.98
CA SER A 59 2.33 -19.08 -19.78
C SER A 59 1.50 -17.89 -19.29
N SER A 60 0.36 -18.17 -18.67
CA SER A 60 -0.51 -17.16 -18.03
C SER A 60 0.18 -16.38 -16.91
N CYS A 61 1.22 -16.94 -16.27
CA CYS A 61 1.86 -16.32 -15.11
C CYS A 61 2.83 -15.18 -15.48
N TYR A 62 3.47 -15.25 -16.66
CA TYR A 62 4.47 -14.25 -17.07
C TYR A 62 3.97 -13.30 -18.16
N LEU A 63 2.98 -13.71 -18.95
CA LEU A 63 2.40 -12.85 -19.99
C LEU A 63 1.52 -11.77 -19.36
N PRO A 64 1.65 -10.51 -19.79
CA PRO A 64 0.65 -9.49 -19.52
C PRO A 64 -0.71 -9.94 -20.07
N ARG A 65 -1.79 -9.71 -19.31
CA ARG A 65 -3.13 -10.10 -19.78
C ARG A 65 -3.63 -9.15 -20.87
N GLU A 66 -4.37 -9.67 -21.83
CA GLU A 66 -5.01 -8.86 -22.89
C GLU A 66 -6.00 -7.84 -22.30
N ASP A 67 -6.67 -8.18 -21.20
CA ASP A 67 -7.61 -7.31 -20.47
C ASP A 67 -6.93 -6.35 -19.46
N SER A 68 -5.60 -6.16 -19.52
CA SER A 68 -4.86 -5.37 -18.54
C SER A 68 -5.29 -3.89 -18.48
N PHE A 69 -5.80 -3.35 -19.58
CA PHE A 69 -6.30 -1.97 -19.66
C PHE A 69 -7.81 -1.84 -19.43
N HIS A 70 -8.52 -2.95 -19.23
CA HIS A 70 -9.94 -2.94 -18.88
C HIS A 70 -10.12 -2.82 -17.37
N MET A 71 -10.71 -1.71 -16.93
CA MET A 71 -11.01 -1.48 -15.51
C MET A 71 -12.09 -2.43 -14.98
N ILE A 72 -13.10 -2.73 -15.82
CA ILE A 72 -14.16 -3.68 -15.52
C ILE A 72 -13.88 -4.93 -16.34
N ARG A 73 -13.56 -6.03 -15.65
CA ARG A 73 -13.20 -7.30 -16.28
C ARG A 73 -14.40 -8.24 -16.38
N ASP A 74 -14.24 -9.31 -17.16
CA ASP A 74 -15.26 -10.30 -17.39
C ASP A 74 -15.82 -10.92 -16.09
N ALA A 75 -17.09 -11.33 -16.11
CA ALA A 75 -17.83 -11.75 -14.92
C ALA A 75 -17.41 -13.14 -14.38
N THR A 76 -16.85 -14.01 -15.22
CA THR A 76 -16.68 -15.44 -14.86
C THR A 76 -15.27 -15.96 -15.12
N THR A 77 -14.54 -15.40 -16.08
CA THR A 77 -13.21 -15.90 -16.49
C THR A 77 -12.04 -15.14 -15.88
N SER A 78 -12.29 -14.01 -15.23
CA SER A 78 -11.26 -13.14 -14.65
C SER A 78 -11.08 -13.36 -13.15
N ASP A 79 -9.83 -13.24 -12.67
CA ASP A 79 -9.49 -13.22 -11.24
C ASP A 79 -10.16 -12.07 -10.45
N LEU A 80 -10.56 -11.02 -11.16
CA LEU A 80 -11.28 -9.87 -10.60
C LEU A 80 -12.59 -9.67 -11.36
N PRO A 81 -13.60 -10.53 -11.10
CA PRO A 81 -14.83 -10.47 -11.86
C PRO A 81 -15.65 -9.25 -11.45
N TRP A 82 -16.22 -8.53 -12.42
CA TRP A 82 -16.91 -7.27 -12.14
C TRP A 82 -18.03 -7.36 -11.09
N PRO A 83 -18.85 -8.44 -10.98
CA PRO A 83 -19.88 -8.51 -9.95
C PRO A 83 -19.26 -8.55 -8.54
N ALA A 84 -18.16 -9.30 -8.39
CA ALA A 84 -17.43 -9.38 -7.13
C ALA A 84 -16.73 -8.05 -6.80
N VAL A 85 -16.22 -7.35 -7.81
CA VAL A 85 -15.64 -6.01 -7.65
C VAL A 85 -16.72 -5.03 -7.17
N ILE A 86 -17.86 -4.94 -7.85
CA ILE A 86 -18.91 -3.99 -7.48
C ILE A 86 -19.53 -4.34 -6.13
N LEU A 87 -19.97 -5.57 -5.91
CA LEU A 87 -20.65 -5.95 -4.67
C LEU A 87 -19.67 -6.10 -3.50
N GLY A 88 -18.55 -6.79 -3.72
CA GLY A 88 -17.55 -7.07 -2.69
C GLY A 88 -16.76 -5.83 -2.28
N LEU A 89 -16.22 -5.06 -3.23
CA LEU A 89 -15.46 -3.86 -2.88
C LEU A 89 -16.34 -2.75 -2.34
N SER A 90 -17.62 -2.65 -2.72
CA SER A 90 -18.54 -1.67 -2.13
C SER A 90 -18.78 -1.95 -0.65
N ILE A 91 -19.05 -3.21 -0.28
CA ILE A 91 -19.20 -3.61 1.12
C ILE A 91 -17.91 -3.38 1.90
N ASN A 92 -16.77 -3.80 1.34
CA ASN A 92 -15.46 -3.60 1.96
C ASN A 92 -15.13 -2.11 2.14
N SER A 93 -15.50 -1.26 1.17
CA SER A 93 -15.31 0.18 1.25
C SER A 93 -16.15 0.78 2.37
N ILE A 94 -17.42 0.39 2.50
CA ILE A 94 -18.27 0.87 3.60
C ILE A 94 -17.68 0.47 4.94
N TRP A 95 -17.22 -0.78 5.09
CA TRP A 95 -16.54 -1.21 6.31
C TRP A 95 -15.28 -0.39 6.59
N TYR A 96 -14.42 -0.20 5.59
CA TYR A 96 -13.18 0.56 5.74
C TYR A 96 -13.45 2.02 6.14
N TRP A 97 -14.38 2.71 5.49
CA TRP A 97 -14.61 4.14 5.75
C TRP A 97 -15.47 4.43 6.99
N CYS A 98 -16.40 3.54 7.32
CA CYS A 98 -17.38 3.78 8.39
C CYS A 98 -17.08 3.02 9.68
N SER A 99 -16.38 1.89 9.61
CA SER A 99 -16.14 1.00 10.75
C SER A 99 -14.68 0.92 11.18
N ASP A 100 -13.72 1.33 10.33
CA ASP A 100 -12.32 1.37 10.73
C ASP A 100 -12.08 2.49 11.75
N GLN A 101 -11.66 2.07 12.94
CA GLN A 101 -11.47 2.95 14.08
C GLN A 101 -10.40 4.02 13.85
N VAL A 102 -9.40 3.77 13.00
CA VAL A 102 -8.39 4.79 12.65
C VAL A 102 -9.03 5.96 11.89
N ILE A 103 -9.95 5.67 10.97
CA ILE A 103 -10.60 6.68 10.12
C ILE A 103 -11.67 7.42 10.91
N VAL A 104 -12.52 6.68 11.63
CA VAL A 104 -13.59 7.27 12.46
C VAL A 104 -12.99 8.22 13.49
N GLN A 105 -11.89 7.86 14.16
CA GLN A 105 -11.21 8.75 15.11
C GLN A 105 -10.71 10.05 14.48
N ARG A 106 -10.25 10.02 13.22
CA ARG A 106 -9.82 11.23 12.50
C ARG A 106 -11.00 12.15 12.20
N CYS A 107 -12.16 11.60 11.84
CA CYS A 107 -13.39 12.38 11.64
C CYS A 107 -13.90 13.00 12.96
N LEU A 108 -13.86 12.24 14.07
CA LEU A 108 -14.29 12.73 15.39
C LEU A 108 -13.38 13.81 15.99
N ALA A 109 -12.12 13.89 15.56
CA ALA A 109 -11.19 14.94 15.96
C ALA A 109 -11.41 16.27 15.22
N GLY A 110 -12.36 16.33 14.28
CA GLY A 110 -12.71 17.55 13.56
C GLY A 110 -13.37 18.60 14.45
N LYS A 111 -13.12 19.89 14.16
CA LYS A 111 -13.64 21.00 14.96
C LYS A 111 -15.17 21.10 14.93
N ASN A 112 -15.75 20.97 13.72
CA ASN A 112 -17.19 21.10 13.48
C ASN A 112 -17.63 20.09 12.42
N LEU A 113 -18.92 19.72 12.41
CA LEU A 113 -19.50 18.83 11.41
C LEU A 113 -19.31 19.33 9.97
N THR A 114 -19.41 20.64 9.73
CA THR A 114 -19.17 21.24 8.41
C THR A 114 -17.74 21.00 7.93
N HIS A 115 -16.73 21.12 8.80
CA HIS A 115 -15.34 20.83 8.45
C HIS A 115 -15.13 19.34 8.16
N VAL A 116 -15.76 18.45 8.93
CA VAL A 116 -15.68 17.02 8.69
C VAL A 116 -16.31 16.66 7.34
N LYS A 117 -17.50 17.18 7.03
CA LYS A 117 -18.16 16.96 5.73
C LYS A 117 -17.32 17.46 4.56
N ALA A 118 -16.77 18.68 4.65
CA ALA A 118 -15.88 19.24 3.64
C ALA A 118 -14.60 18.39 3.48
N GLY A 119 -14.03 17.91 4.59
CA GLY A 119 -12.88 17.00 4.58
C GLY A 119 -13.18 15.66 3.89
N CYS A 120 -14.35 15.08 4.12
CA CYS A 120 -14.78 13.84 3.45
C CYS A 120 -14.94 14.05 1.93
N ILE A 121 -15.51 15.18 1.50
CA ILE A 121 -15.65 15.52 0.08
C ILE A 121 -14.27 15.68 -0.57
N LEU A 122 -13.36 16.43 0.07
CA LEU A 122 -11.98 16.58 -0.39
C LEU A 122 -11.25 15.23 -0.47
N CYS A 123 -11.44 14.35 0.52
CA CYS A 123 -10.87 13.01 0.52
C CYS A 123 -11.36 12.19 -0.67
N GLY A 124 -12.65 12.28 -1.01
CA GLY A 124 -13.22 11.64 -2.20
C GLY A 124 -12.52 12.07 -3.49
N TYR A 125 -12.31 13.38 -3.69
CA TYR A 125 -11.57 13.88 -4.85
C TYR A 125 -10.11 13.43 -4.87
N LEU A 126 -9.42 13.49 -3.74
CA LEU A 126 -8.02 13.05 -3.64
C LEU A 126 -7.86 11.54 -3.89
N LYS A 127 -8.91 10.73 -3.68
CA LYS A 127 -8.89 9.28 -3.93
C LYS A 127 -8.84 8.91 -5.41
N LEU A 128 -9.08 9.86 -6.32
CA LEU A 128 -8.88 9.67 -7.75
C LEU A 128 -7.39 9.69 -8.13
N LEU A 129 -6.54 10.35 -7.34
CA LEU A 129 -5.11 10.51 -7.65
C LEU A 129 -4.30 9.21 -7.66
N PRO A 130 -4.46 8.26 -6.71
CA PRO A 130 -3.68 7.02 -6.70
C PRO A 130 -3.78 6.19 -7.99
N MET A 131 -4.88 6.30 -8.75
CA MET A 131 -4.98 5.66 -10.05
C MET A 131 -3.87 6.15 -10.99
N PHE A 132 -3.63 7.46 -11.05
CA PHE A 132 -2.58 8.04 -11.89
C PHE A 132 -1.20 7.97 -11.23
N LEU A 133 -1.12 8.23 -9.93
CA LEU A 133 0.14 8.39 -9.21
C LEU A 133 0.76 7.07 -8.71
N MET A 134 -0.01 5.98 -8.63
CA MET A 134 0.49 4.67 -8.18
C MET A 134 0.28 3.57 -9.21
N VAL A 135 -0.92 3.44 -9.79
CA VAL A 135 -1.20 2.33 -10.72
C VAL A 135 -0.41 2.49 -12.01
N MET A 136 -0.45 3.68 -12.63
CA MET A 136 0.29 3.94 -13.87
C MET A 136 1.81 3.77 -13.68
N PRO A 137 2.48 4.38 -12.68
CA PRO A 137 3.87 4.06 -12.36
C PRO A 137 4.09 2.57 -12.09
N GLY A 138 3.21 1.88 -11.37
CA GLY A 138 3.31 0.43 -11.16
C GLY A 138 3.40 -0.35 -12.47
N MET A 139 2.58 -0.01 -13.46
CA MET A 139 2.62 -0.61 -14.80
C MET A 139 3.92 -0.25 -15.54
N MET A 140 4.35 1.00 -15.48
CA MET A 140 5.63 1.44 -16.08
C MET A 140 6.83 0.72 -15.46
N SER A 141 6.78 0.41 -14.17
CA SER A 141 7.84 -0.37 -13.51
C SER A 141 7.97 -1.77 -14.08
N ARG A 142 6.87 -2.40 -14.49
CA ARG A 142 6.91 -3.71 -15.13
C ARG A 142 7.59 -3.65 -16.50
N ILE A 143 7.38 -2.56 -17.24
CA ILE A 143 8.02 -2.32 -18.55
C ILE A 143 9.53 -2.14 -18.40
N LEU A 144 9.96 -1.32 -17.44
CA LEU A 144 11.37 -0.98 -17.26
C LEU A 144 12.16 -2.10 -16.54
N TYR A 145 11.52 -2.86 -15.65
CA TYR A 145 12.17 -3.88 -14.83
C TYR A 145 11.38 -5.21 -14.81
N PRO A 146 11.13 -5.86 -15.97
CA PRO A 146 10.31 -7.06 -16.05
C PRO A 146 10.92 -8.24 -15.29
N ASP A 147 12.25 -8.40 -15.33
CA ASP A 147 12.97 -9.50 -14.67
C ASP A 147 12.89 -9.46 -13.14
N GLU A 148 12.64 -8.28 -12.56
CA GLU A 148 12.53 -8.10 -11.11
C GLU A 148 11.07 -8.05 -10.66
N VAL A 149 10.23 -7.25 -11.34
CA VAL A 149 8.85 -7.00 -10.92
C VAL A 149 7.92 -8.15 -11.34
N ALA A 150 8.07 -8.67 -12.56
CA ALA A 150 7.29 -9.79 -13.09
C ALA A 150 7.99 -11.14 -12.87
N CYS A 151 8.83 -11.24 -11.83
CA CYS A 151 9.47 -12.49 -11.46
C CYS A 151 8.41 -13.56 -11.11
N ILE A 152 8.60 -14.75 -11.69
CA ILE A 152 7.74 -15.94 -11.55
C ILE A 152 8.46 -17.14 -10.95
N ILE A 153 9.80 -17.16 -10.96
CA ILE A 153 10.60 -18.29 -10.47
C ILE A 153 10.79 -18.11 -8.96
N PRO A 154 10.24 -19.02 -8.11
CA PRO A 154 10.22 -18.85 -6.65
C PRO A 154 11.59 -18.53 -6.03
N ASP A 155 12.64 -19.27 -6.42
CA ASP A 155 14.00 -19.08 -5.89
C ASP A 155 14.56 -17.69 -6.22
N LYS A 156 14.35 -17.23 -7.45
CA LYS A 156 14.80 -15.91 -7.90
C LYS A 156 13.99 -14.79 -7.26
N CYS A 157 12.68 -14.97 -7.15
CA CYS A 157 11.82 -13.97 -6.52
C CYS A 157 12.14 -13.85 -5.03
N LYS A 158 12.45 -14.96 -4.36
CA LYS A 158 12.93 -14.96 -2.98
C LYS A 158 14.25 -14.22 -2.82
N GLN A 159 15.17 -14.33 -3.77
CA GLN A 159 16.42 -13.55 -3.75
C GLN A 159 16.20 -12.05 -3.96
N ILE A 160 15.26 -11.67 -4.82
CA ILE A 160 15.00 -10.26 -5.18
C ILE A 160 14.14 -9.55 -4.13
N CYS A 161 13.01 -10.14 -3.74
CA CYS A 161 12.00 -9.49 -2.90
C CYS A 161 11.68 -10.24 -1.59
N GLY A 162 12.31 -11.40 -1.34
CA GLY A 162 12.10 -12.18 -0.12
C GLY A 162 10.79 -12.99 -0.12
N THR A 163 10.06 -13.04 -1.24
CA THR A 163 8.79 -13.76 -1.38
C THR A 163 8.79 -14.66 -2.61
N GLU A 164 8.23 -15.87 -2.45
CA GLU A 164 8.16 -16.89 -3.51
C GLU A 164 6.97 -16.68 -4.46
N VAL A 165 5.98 -15.86 -4.06
CA VAL A 165 4.70 -15.64 -4.77
C VAL A 165 4.74 -14.49 -5.79
N GLY A 166 5.92 -13.91 -6.05
CA GLY A 166 6.11 -12.78 -6.97
C GLY A 166 6.49 -11.47 -6.29
N CYS A 167 6.99 -10.53 -7.10
CA CYS A 167 7.64 -9.31 -6.64
C CYS A 167 6.90 -8.02 -7.05
N SER A 168 5.61 -8.08 -7.39
CA SER A 168 4.83 -6.90 -7.81
C SER A 168 4.84 -5.75 -6.79
N ASN A 169 4.96 -6.07 -5.49
CA ASN A 169 4.96 -5.06 -4.41
C ASN A 169 6.21 -4.16 -4.41
N ILE A 170 7.31 -4.57 -5.04
CA ILE A 170 8.53 -3.75 -5.14
C ILE A 170 8.52 -2.78 -6.31
N ALA A 171 7.50 -2.82 -7.18
CA ALA A 171 7.40 -1.98 -8.39
C ALA A 171 7.59 -0.49 -8.09
N TYR A 172 6.81 0.06 -7.18
CA TYR A 172 6.87 1.48 -6.85
C TYR A 172 8.22 1.89 -6.19
N PRO A 173 8.70 1.19 -5.14
CA PRO A 173 10.04 1.43 -4.59
C PRO A 173 11.17 1.32 -5.63
N LYS A 174 11.07 0.35 -6.56
CA LYS A 174 12.07 0.12 -7.60
C LYS A 174 12.18 1.32 -8.53
N LEU A 175 11.06 1.91 -8.94
CA LEU A 175 11.05 3.13 -9.74
C LEU A 175 11.65 4.31 -8.99
N VAL A 176 11.29 4.50 -7.72
CA VAL A 176 11.86 5.58 -6.88
C VAL A 176 13.37 5.48 -6.83
N VAL A 177 13.90 4.27 -6.63
CA VAL A 177 15.33 4.00 -6.53
C VAL A 177 16.06 4.20 -7.86
N SER A 178 15.43 3.83 -8.97
CA SER A 178 16.12 3.72 -10.26
C SER A 178 15.97 4.95 -11.14
N LEU A 179 14.85 5.70 -11.03
CA LEU A 179 14.58 6.86 -11.89
C LEU A 179 14.80 8.21 -11.21
N MET A 180 14.70 8.29 -9.88
CA MET A 180 14.84 9.59 -9.22
C MET A 180 16.30 10.01 -9.09
N PRO A 181 16.61 11.31 -9.29
CA PRO A 181 17.95 11.83 -9.07
C PRO A 181 18.36 11.74 -7.59
N ASN A 182 19.68 11.80 -7.37
CA ASN A 182 20.27 11.90 -6.04
C ASN A 182 19.67 13.11 -5.28
N GLY A 183 19.42 12.95 -3.99
CA GLY A 183 18.65 13.91 -3.19
C GLY A 183 17.16 13.59 -3.18
N LEU A 184 16.45 13.69 -4.31
CA LEU A 184 15.01 13.40 -4.37
C LEU A 184 14.70 11.93 -4.04
N ARG A 185 15.53 11.01 -4.54
CA ARG A 185 15.48 9.59 -4.17
C ARG A 185 15.55 9.40 -2.65
N GLY A 186 16.49 10.07 -2.00
CA GLY A 186 16.68 9.97 -0.55
C GLY A 186 15.50 10.54 0.23
N LEU A 187 15.00 11.71 -0.21
CA LEU A 187 13.79 12.32 0.35
C LEU A 187 12.59 11.38 0.27
N MET A 188 12.38 10.75 -0.89
CA MET A 188 11.25 9.85 -1.10
C MET A 188 11.35 8.58 -0.26
N LEU A 189 12.52 7.95 -0.19
CA LEU A 189 12.73 6.79 0.68
C LEU A 189 12.51 7.14 2.17
N ALA A 190 13.01 8.28 2.62
CA ALA A 190 12.81 8.74 4.00
C ALA A 190 11.33 8.96 4.32
N VAL A 191 10.60 9.59 3.40
CA VAL A 191 9.16 9.86 3.54
C VAL A 191 8.34 8.57 3.51
N MET A 192 8.71 7.59 2.68
CA MET A 192 8.07 6.27 2.67
C MET A 192 8.25 5.55 4.01
N LEU A 193 9.45 5.58 4.58
CA LEU A 193 9.70 5.00 5.91
C LEU A 193 8.94 5.75 7.01
N ALA A 194 8.89 7.07 6.94
CA ALA A 194 8.08 7.89 7.86
C ALA A 194 6.58 7.54 7.75
N ALA A 195 6.08 7.30 6.54
CA ALA A 195 4.71 6.89 6.27
C ALA A 195 4.34 5.57 6.93
N LEU A 196 5.23 4.60 6.83
CA LEU A 196 5.07 3.29 7.44
C LEU A 196 5.05 3.41 8.97
N MET A 197 5.98 4.19 9.53
CA MET A 197 6.03 4.44 10.98
C MET A 197 4.77 5.15 11.49
N SER A 198 4.26 6.14 10.76
CA SER A 198 3.03 6.82 11.14
C SER A 198 1.81 5.90 11.08
N SER A 199 1.71 5.08 10.03
CA SER A 199 0.62 4.09 9.88
C SER A 199 0.63 3.07 11.02
N LEU A 200 1.81 2.53 11.36
CA LEU A 200 1.98 1.62 12.51
C LEU A 200 1.60 2.29 13.83
N ALA A 201 2.06 3.53 14.05
CA ALA A 201 1.71 4.28 15.26
C ALA A 201 0.20 4.53 15.37
N SER A 202 -0.48 4.81 14.24
CA SER A 202 -1.93 4.99 14.19
C SER A 202 -2.68 3.70 14.53
N ILE A 203 -2.26 2.56 13.97
CA ILE A 203 -2.84 1.24 14.28
C ILE A 203 -2.69 0.94 15.77
N PHE A 204 -1.49 1.11 16.33
CA PHE A 204 -1.28 0.87 17.77
C PHE A 204 -2.05 1.84 18.67
N ASN A 205 -2.23 3.08 18.22
CA ASN A 205 -3.07 4.04 18.94
C ASN A 205 -4.54 3.59 18.95
N SER A 206 -5.06 3.18 17.81
CA SER A 206 -6.42 2.68 17.66
C SER A 206 -6.68 1.41 18.46
N SER A 207 -5.81 0.39 18.34
CA SER A 207 -5.91 -0.86 19.11
C SER A 207 -5.81 -0.63 20.62
N GLY A 208 -4.96 0.32 21.05
CA GLY A 208 -4.86 0.69 22.46
C GLY A 208 -6.16 1.30 23.00
N THR A 209 -6.80 2.18 22.23
CA THR A 209 -8.10 2.76 22.59
C THR A 209 -9.16 1.69 22.69
N LEU A 210 -9.28 0.83 21.67
CA LEU A 210 -10.22 -0.30 21.65
C LEU A 210 -10.06 -1.18 22.90
N PHE A 211 -8.82 -1.56 23.22
CA PHE A 211 -8.55 -2.37 24.42
C PHE A 211 -8.92 -1.64 25.72
N THR A 212 -8.54 -0.36 25.87
CA THR A 212 -8.79 0.37 27.12
C THR A 212 -10.26 0.69 27.34
N MET A 213 -10.99 1.10 26.31
CA MET A 213 -12.37 1.56 26.44
C MET A 213 -13.36 0.39 26.36
N ASP A 214 -13.12 -0.59 25.49
CA ASP A 214 -14.11 -1.63 25.21
C ASP A 214 -13.89 -2.90 26.04
N ILE A 215 -12.63 -3.21 26.39
CA ILE A 215 -12.29 -4.39 27.21
C ILE A 215 -12.03 -3.98 28.66
N TYR A 216 -11.05 -3.10 28.89
CA TYR A 216 -10.57 -2.80 30.24
C TYR A 216 -11.63 -2.08 31.10
N LYS A 217 -12.36 -1.12 30.53
CA LYS A 217 -13.45 -0.43 31.23
C LYS A 217 -14.63 -1.36 31.53
N ARG A 218 -14.88 -2.36 30.69
CA ARG A 218 -15.92 -3.38 30.93
C ARG A 218 -15.52 -4.35 32.06
N LEU A 219 -14.24 -4.71 32.13
CA LEU A 219 -13.68 -5.54 33.20
C LEU A 219 -13.55 -4.80 34.54
N ARG A 220 -13.28 -3.49 34.51
CA ARG A 220 -13.16 -2.65 35.71
C ARG A 220 -13.99 -1.34 35.55
N PRO A 221 -15.30 -1.38 35.84
CA PRO A 221 -16.22 -0.26 35.59
C PRO A 221 -15.87 1.04 36.34
N GLN A 222 -15.21 0.94 37.50
CA GLN A 222 -14.79 2.08 38.31
C GLN A 222 -13.36 2.57 38.03
N ALA A 223 -12.74 2.16 36.92
CA ALA A 223 -11.41 2.65 36.57
C ALA A 223 -11.41 4.17 36.36
N LYS A 224 -10.53 4.89 37.08
CA LYS A 224 -10.37 6.35 36.93
C LYS A 224 -9.67 6.66 35.60
N GLU A 225 -9.98 7.80 34.97
CA GLU A 225 -9.39 8.20 33.67
C GLU A 225 -7.85 8.13 33.65
N ARG A 226 -7.21 8.47 34.77
CA ARG A 226 -5.76 8.40 34.93
C ARG A 226 -5.23 6.95 34.83
N GLU A 227 -5.97 5.97 35.35
CA GLU A 227 -5.63 4.55 35.23
C GLU A 227 -5.79 4.06 33.78
N LEU A 228 -6.87 4.45 33.09
CA LEU A 228 -7.07 4.09 31.68
C LEU A 228 -5.94 4.62 30.78
N LEU A 229 -5.50 5.86 31.00
CA LEU A 229 -4.37 6.44 30.27
C LEU A 229 -3.05 5.72 30.57
N ILE A 230 -2.81 5.30 31.82
CA ILE A 230 -1.60 4.55 32.21
C ILE A 230 -1.61 3.16 31.56
N VAL A 231 -2.74 2.45 31.58
CA VAL A 231 -2.89 1.13 30.96
C VAL A 231 -2.72 1.22 29.44
N GLY A 232 -3.36 2.20 28.79
CA GLY A 232 -3.20 2.45 27.36
C GLY A 232 -1.75 2.78 26.96
N ARG A 233 -1.04 3.58 27.75
CA ARG A 233 0.40 3.84 27.54
C ARG A 233 1.26 2.60 27.78
N ARG A 234 0.95 1.78 28.78
CA ARG A 234 1.69 0.53 29.06
C ARG A 234 1.51 -0.48 27.93
N LEU A 235 0.33 -0.62 27.36
CA LEU A 235 0.10 -1.47 26.17
C LEU A 235 0.95 -1.04 24.98
N LYS A 236 1.03 0.27 24.72
CA LYS A 236 1.88 0.83 23.66
C LYS A 236 3.39 0.62 23.95
N LYS A 237 3.81 0.74 25.21
CA LYS A 237 5.22 0.62 25.61
C LYS A 237 5.71 -0.82 25.70
N LYS A 238 4.86 -1.79 26.08
CA LYS A 238 5.28 -3.18 26.34
C LYS A 238 5.76 -3.93 25.09
N ARG A 239 5.39 -3.50 23.87
CA ARG A 239 5.89 -4.09 22.61
C ARG A 239 7.06 -3.37 21.97
N HIS A 240 7.34 -2.13 22.34
CA HIS A 240 8.57 -1.47 21.90
C HIS A 240 9.84 -2.11 22.51
N ASN A 241 9.67 -2.96 23.53
CA ASN A 241 10.73 -3.65 24.26
C ASN A 241 10.66 -5.18 24.09
N GLN A 242 10.08 -5.66 22.99
CA GLN A 242 10.10 -7.09 22.66
C GLN A 242 11.43 -7.40 21.94
N PRO A 243 12.41 -8.06 22.60
CA PRO A 243 13.63 -8.48 21.92
C PRO A 243 13.27 -9.45 20.80
N CYS A 244 13.89 -9.27 19.64
CA CYS A 244 13.87 -10.25 18.54
C CYS A 244 14.40 -11.60 19.04
N THR A 245 13.53 -12.47 19.55
CA THR A 245 13.85 -13.88 19.70
C THR A 245 13.60 -14.57 18.37
N SER A 246 14.69 -14.71 17.61
CA SER A 246 14.83 -15.67 16.51
C SER A 246 14.45 -17.06 17.02
N HIS A 247 13.26 -17.55 16.68
CA HIS A 247 13.01 -18.99 16.69
C HIS A 247 13.59 -19.58 15.41
N LYS A 248 14.84 -20.04 15.49
CA LYS A 248 15.31 -21.13 14.64
C LYS A 248 14.50 -22.37 15.02
N ARG A 249 13.86 -22.99 14.04
CA ARG A 249 13.69 -24.44 13.99
C ARG A 249 14.59 -24.93 12.87
#